data_AF-A0AA35LDF5-F1
#
_entry.id   AF-A0AA35LDF5-F1
#
_cell.length_a   1.000
_cell.length_b   1.000
_cell.length_c   1.000
_cell.angle_alpha   90.00
_cell.angle_beta   90.00
_cell.angle_gamma   90.00
#
_symmetry.space_group_name_H-M   'P 1'
#
loop_
_entity.id
_entity.type
_entity.pdbx_description
1 polymer ?
#
loop_
_entity_poly.entity_id
_entity_poly.type
_entity_poly.pdbx_seq_one_letter_code
_entity_poly.pdbx_strand_id
1 'polypeptide(L)'
;MASLVPLLPFIPASESWDSYLARFDCYLQANELTEVSQERKRGLFLSLCGPEVFETARALVAPVEVQAAPWDMIKEKLCNHYAPQASVFECHLVRARSSDSHYCGWHPRNVPHKVPGKDLVSWNK
;
A
#
# COMPACT_ATOMS: atom_id res chain seq x y z
N MET A 1 9.45 -27.64 8.93
CA MET A 1 8.73 -26.70 8.06
C MET A 1 7.90 -25.82 8.97
N ALA A 2 8.09 -24.50 8.95
CA ALA A 2 7.25 -23.61 9.75
C ALA A 2 5.81 -23.70 9.22
N SER A 3 4.87 -24.08 10.08
CA SER A 3 3.45 -24.00 9.73
C SER A 3 3.08 -22.53 9.70
N LEU A 4 2.65 -22.03 8.55
CA LEU A 4 2.11 -20.67 8.46
C LEU A 4 0.89 -20.58 9.37
N VAL A 5 0.81 -19.54 10.20
CA VAL A 5 -0.34 -19.31 11.08
C VAL A 5 -1.54 -18.97 10.19
N PRO A 6 -2.64 -19.74 10.20
CA PRO A 6 -3.75 -19.47 9.31
C PRO A 6 -4.41 -18.13 9.64
N LEU A 7 -4.53 -17.26 8.63
CA LEU A 7 -5.32 -16.03 8.72
C LEU A 7 -6.81 -16.42 8.64
N LEU A 8 -7.61 -15.96 9.60
CA LEU A 8 -9.06 -16.14 9.56
C LEU A 8 -9.68 -15.30 8.42
N PRO A 9 -10.66 -15.84 7.69
CA PRO A 9 -11.34 -15.13 6.60
C PRO A 9 -12.04 -13.85 7.11
N PHE A 10 -12.37 -12.95 6.19
CA PHE A 10 -13.11 -11.73 6.54
C PHE A 10 -14.54 -12.08 6.97
N ILE A 11 -14.98 -11.52 8.10
CA ILE A 11 -16.35 -11.66 8.60
C ILE A 11 -16.93 -10.25 8.80
N PRO A 12 -17.79 -9.77 7.87
CA PRO A 12 -18.34 -8.41 7.92
C PRO A 12 -19.09 -8.07 9.22
N ALA A 13 -19.64 -9.07 9.90
CA ALA A 13 -20.38 -8.90 11.14
C ALA A 13 -19.49 -8.66 12.37
N SER A 14 -18.19 -9.00 12.31
CA SER A 14 -17.28 -8.94 13.47
C SER A 14 -16.11 -7.98 13.30
N GLU A 15 -15.77 -7.56 12.09
CA GLU A 15 -14.65 -6.65 11.85
C GLU A 15 -14.91 -5.72 10.66
N SER A 16 -14.18 -4.60 10.61
CA SER A 16 -14.16 -3.72 9.43
C SER A 16 -13.24 -4.25 8.34
N TRP A 17 -13.47 -3.82 7.10
CA TRP A 17 -12.60 -4.16 5.98
C TRP A 17 -11.15 -3.73 6.20
N ASP A 18 -10.93 -2.52 6.74
CA ASP A 18 -9.59 -2.02 7.06
C ASP A 18 -8.88 -2.88 8.12
N SER A 19 -9.63 -3.38 9.11
CA SER A 19 -9.08 -4.30 10.13
C SER A 19 -8.61 -5.60 9.47
N TYR A 20 -9.39 -6.16 8.56
CA TYR A 20 -9.02 -7.36 7.81
C TYR A 20 -7.76 -7.14 6.96
N LEU A 21 -7.66 -6.01 6.25
CA LEU A 21 -6.47 -5.67 5.45
C LEU A 21 -5.23 -5.51 6.34
N ALA A 22 -5.35 -4.87 7.50
CA ALA A 22 -4.25 -4.75 8.46
C ALA A 22 -3.80 -6.14 8.96
N ARG A 23 -4.72 -7.04 9.27
CA ARG A 23 -4.39 -8.44 9.64
C ARG A 23 -3.67 -9.17 8.52
N PHE A 24 -4.09 -8.94 7.26
CA PHE A 24 -3.41 -9.51 6.11
C PHE A 24 -1.98 -8.98 5.95
N ASP A 25 -1.75 -7.68 6.12
CA ASP A 25 -0.41 -7.10 6.08
C ASP A 25 0.48 -7.62 7.24
N CYS A 26 -0.08 -7.76 8.45
CA CYS A 26 0.62 -8.42 9.57
C CYS A 26 0.97 -9.88 9.26
N TYR A 27 0.06 -10.63 8.61
CA TYR A 27 0.34 -11.99 8.17
C TYR A 27 1.50 -12.02 7.17
N LEU A 28 1.58 -11.08 6.22
CA LEU A 28 2.71 -11.01 5.31
C LEU A 28 4.01 -10.71 6.05
N GLN A 29 4.01 -9.78 6.99
CA GLN A 29 5.20 -9.44 7.79
C GLN A 29 5.69 -10.60 8.66
N ALA A 30 4.79 -11.24 9.40
CA ALA A 30 5.12 -12.33 10.32
C ALA A 30 5.70 -13.56 9.61
N ASN A 31 5.42 -13.72 8.32
CA ASN A 31 5.88 -14.85 7.50
C ASN A 31 6.97 -14.44 6.49
N GLU A 32 7.55 -13.23 6.62
CA GLU A 32 8.59 -12.72 5.71
C GLU A 32 8.16 -12.66 4.22
N LEU A 33 6.86 -12.42 3.99
CA LEU A 33 6.23 -12.33 2.67
C LEU A 33 6.01 -10.88 2.21
N THR A 34 6.74 -9.90 2.76
CA THR A 34 6.58 -8.48 2.40
C THR A 34 7.10 -8.16 0.99
N GLU A 35 8.15 -8.86 0.54
CA GLU A 35 8.84 -8.64 -0.74
C GLU A 35 8.37 -9.59 -1.86
N VAL A 36 7.22 -10.26 -1.70
CA VAL A 36 6.70 -11.16 -2.73
C VAL A 36 6.14 -10.39 -3.93
N SER A 37 6.16 -11.04 -5.11
CA SER A 37 5.55 -10.45 -6.31
C SER A 37 4.05 -10.19 -6.12
N GLN A 38 3.50 -9.23 -6.87
CA GLN A 38 2.08 -8.88 -6.79
C GLN A 38 1.16 -10.06 -7.12
N GLU A 39 1.58 -10.95 -8.02
CA GLU A 39 0.86 -12.18 -8.37
C GLU A 39 0.79 -13.13 -7.18
N ARG A 40 1.90 -13.27 -6.43
CA ARG A 40 1.95 -14.10 -5.23
C ARG A 40 1.15 -13.48 -4.09
N LYS A 41 1.24 -12.15 -3.91
CA LYS A 41 0.41 -11.41 -2.93
C LYS A 41 -1.08 -11.60 -3.21
N ARG A 42 -1.50 -11.46 -4.47
CA ARG A 42 -2.87 -11.75 -4.92
C ARG A 42 -3.28 -13.19 -4.63
N GLY A 43 -2.46 -14.17 -5.00
CA GLY A 43 -2.76 -15.59 -4.78
C GLY A 43 -2.96 -15.91 -3.29
N LEU A 44 -2.09 -15.38 -2.42
CA LEU A 44 -2.21 -15.49 -0.98
C LEU A 44 -3.52 -14.86 -0.48
N PHE A 45 -3.81 -13.63 -0.90
CA PHE A 45 -5.03 -12.94 -0.50
C PHE A 45 -6.30 -13.72 -0.90
N LEU A 46 -6.41 -14.14 -2.17
CA LEU A 46 -7.57 -14.86 -2.69
C LEU A 46 -7.76 -16.23 -2.02
N SER A 47 -6.68 -16.82 -1.50
CA SER A 47 -6.74 -18.08 -0.75
C SER A 47 -7.20 -17.88 0.70
N LEU A 48 -6.99 -16.69 1.27
CA LEU A 48 -7.24 -16.41 2.69
C LEU A 48 -8.51 -15.58 2.94
N CYS A 49 -9.01 -14.84 1.94
CA CYS A 49 -10.14 -13.93 2.12
C CYS A 49 -11.49 -14.61 2.36
N GLY A 50 -11.58 -15.90 2.07
CA GLY A 50 -12.80 -16.68 2.23
C GLY A 50 -13.71 -16.63 0.99
N PRO A 51 -14.68 -17.55 0.92
CA PRO A 51 -15.47 -17.76 -0.29
C PRO A 51 -16.32 -16.56 -0.68
N GLU A 52 -16.94 -15.86 0.28
CA GLU A 52 -17.79 -14.71 0.01
C GLU A 52 -17.00 -13.56 -0.62
N VAL A 53 -15.86 -13.19 -0.03
CA VAL A 53 -15.00 -12.13 -0.56
C VAL A 53 -14.43 -12.51 -1.91
N PHE A 54 -14.07 -13.78 -2.11
CA PHE A 54 -13.60 -14.29 -3.39
C PHE A 54 -14.66 -14.12 -4.50
N GLU A 55 -15.90 -14.52 -4.23
CA GLU A 55 -17.00 -14.40 -5.18
C GLU A 55 -17.33 -12.93 -5.49
N THR A 56 -17.32 -12.06 -4.46
CA THR A 56 -17.46 -10.61 -4.63
C THR A 56 -16.32 -10.04 -5.49
N ALA A 57 -15.08 -10.42 -5.23
CA ALA A 57 -13.93 -9.98 -6.04
C ALA A 57 -14.11 -10.41 -7.50
N ARG A 58 -14.49 -11.67 -7.74
CA ARG A 58 -14.75 -12.20 -9.09
C ARG A 58 -15.84 -11.42 -9.81
N ALA A 59 -16.94 -11.10 -9.14
CA ALA A 59 -18.02 -10.31 -9.70
C ALA A 59 -17.57 -8.87 -10.05
N LEU A 60 -16.76 -8.25 -9.20
CA LEU A 60 -16.32 -6.85 -9.36
C LEU A 60 -15.24 -6.65 -10.44
N VAL A 61 -14.47 -7.69 -10.77
CA VAL A 61 -13.40 -7.62 -11.79
C VAL A 61 -13.82 -8.17 -13.16
N ALA A 62 -15.02 -8.75 -13.26
CA ALA A 62 -15.55 -9.23 -14.53
C ALA A 62 -15.53 -8.12 -15.60
N PRO A 63 -15.19 -8.44 -16.87
CA PRO A 63 -15.04 -9.78 -17.45
C PRO A 63 -13.65 -10.42 -17.27
N VAL A 64 -12.75 -9.79 -16.51
CA VAL A 64 -11.40 -10.33 -16.27
C VAL A 64 -11.46 -11.41 -15.19
N GLU A 65 -10.77 -12.52 -15.41
CA GLU A 65 -10.60 -13.56 -14.38
C GLU A 65 -9.91 -12.99 -13.13
N VAL A 66 -10.45 -13.28 -11.94
CA VAL A 66 -9.92 -12.74 -10.67
C VAL A 66 -8.46 -13.15 -10.42
N GLN A 67 -8.04 -14.28 -10.97
CA GLN A 67 -6.65 -14.76 -10.89
C GLN A 67 -5.71 -14.04 -11.86
N ALA A 68 -6.24 -13.38 -12.90
CA ALA A 68 -5.47 -12.61 -13.88
C ALA A 68 -5.49 -11.10 -13.57
N ALA A 69 -6.51 -10.63 -12.86
CA ALA A 69 -6.65 -9.24 -12.42
C ALA A 69 -5.45 -8.74 -11.60
N PRO A 70 -4.93 -7.52 -11.84
CA PRO A 70 -3.87 -6.94 -11.02
C PRO A 70 -4.29 -6.83 -9.55
N TRP A 71 -3.32 -7.02 -8.64
CA TRP A 71 -3.55 -6.90 -7.19
C TRP A 71 -4.22 -5.58 -6.82
N ASP A 72 -3.70 -4.46 -7.33
CA ASP A 72 -4.20 -3.12 -6.98
C ASP A 72 -5.66 -2.94 -7.41
N MET A 73 -6.05 -3.48 -8.56
CA MET A 73 -7.43 -3.44 -9.05
C MET A 73 -8.37 -4.22 -8.14
N ILE A 74 -7.97 -5.43 -7.72
CA ILE A 74 -8.77 -6.25 -6.79
C ILE A 74 -8.93 -5.52 -5.46
N LYS A 75 -7.84 -5.00 -4.90
CA LYS A 75 -7.84 -4.27 -3.63
C LYS A 75 -8.76 -3.05 -3.70
N GLU A 76 -8.63 -2.23 -4.74
CA GLU A 76 -9.45 -1.03 -4.94
C GLU A 76 -10.95 -1.37 -5.02
N LYS A 77 -11.32 -2.37 -5.85
CA LYS A 77 -12.72 -2.78 -6.02
C LYS A 77 -13.33 -3.26 -4.71
N LEU A 78 -12.61 -4.07 -3.94
CA LEU A 78 -13.08 -4.57 -2.66
C LEU A 78 -13.16 -3.47 -1.59
N CYS A 79 -12.19 -2.55 -1.55
CA CYS A 79 -12.26 -1.38 -0.67
C CYS A 79 -13.52 -0.55 -0.96
N ASN A 80 -13.82 -0.27 -2.23
CA ASN A 80 -15.03 0.48 -2.59
C ASN A 80 -16.33 -0.26 -2.24
N HIS A 81 -16.30 -1.59 -2.17
CA HIS A 81 -17.47 -2.41 -1.85
C HIS A 81 -17.71 -2.53 -0.34
N TYR A 82 -16.67 -2.82 0.45
CA TYR A 82 -16.80 -3.09 1.89
C TYR A 82 -16.51 -1.87 2.78
N ALA A 83 -15.85 -0.85 2.24
CA ALA A 83 -15.63 0.44 2.89
C ALA A 83 -16.09 1.61 1.98
N PRO A 84 -17.37 1.64 1.54
CA PRO A 84 -17.89 2.74 0.76
C PRO A 84 -17.77 4.03 1.57
N GLN A 85 -17.12 5.05 0.99
CA GLN A 85 -16.70 6.27 1.68
C GLN A 85 -17.85 6.98 2.42
N ALA A 86 -18.04 6.66 3.70
CA ALA A 86 -18.87 7.41 4.64
C ALA A 86 -18.13 7.75 5.95
N SER A 87 -16.91 7.25 6.14
CA SER A 87 -16.05 7.63 7.26
C SER A 87 -14.68 8.05 6.75
N VAL A 88 -14.36 9.30 7.03
CA VAL A 88 -13.10 9.99 6.80
C VAL A 88 -11.94 9.16 7.37
N PHE A 89 -10.83 9.09 6.63
CA PHE A 89 -9.51 8.46 6.89
C PHE A 89 -9.21 7.12 6.18
N GLU A 90 -8.71 7.29 4.94
CA GLU A 90 -7.42 6.75 4.45
C GLU A 90 -7.32 5.39 3.73
N CYS A 91 -7.97 5.29 2.56
CA CYS A 91 -7.51 4.42 1.45
C CYS A 91 -6.32 5.01 0.64
N HIS A 92 -5.58 5.99 1.18
CA HIS A 92 -4.69 6.87 0.42
C HIS A 92 -3.26 6.38 0.15
N LEU A 93 -2.91 5.09 0.32
CA LEU A 93 -1.51 4.64 0.16
C LEU A 93 -1.26 3.54 -0.88
N VAL A 94 -1.87 3.63 -2.08
CA VAL A 94 -1.26 3.07 -3.31
C VAL A 94 -1.46 4.00 -4.52
N ARG A 95 -1.25 5.31 -4.33
CA ARG A 95 -0.97 6.25 -5.44
C ARG A 95 0.13 7.23 -5.05
N ALA A 96 1.32 6.69 -4.80
CA ALA A 96 2.58 7.42 -4.84
C ALA A 96 3.62 6.41 -5.37
N ARG A 97 4.40 6.64 -6.43
CA ARG A 97 4.65 7.82 -7.25
C ARG A 97 5.34 7.32 -8.52
N SER A 98 4.71 7.42 -9.69
CA SER A 98 5.44 7.43 -10.96
C SER A 98 5.80 8.87 -11.24
N SER A 99 7.08 9.22 -11.05
CA SER A 99 7.89 10.04 -11.95
C SER A 99 9.11 10.61 -11.21
N ASP A 100 10.25 10.48 -11.90
CA ASP A 100 11.48 11.25 -11.82
C ASP A 100 12.36 11.14 -10.57
N SER A 101 13.35 10.24 -10.71
CA SER A 101 14.77 10.61 -10.79
C SER A 101 15.08 12.07 -10.49
N HIS A 102 15.41 12.37 -9.24
CA HIS A 102 16.57 13.19 -8.93
C HIS A 102 17.15 12.78 -7.58
N TYR A 103 18.42 12.39 -7.63
CA TYR A 103 19.31 12.21 -6.50
C TYR A 103 19.11 13.35 -5.48
N CYS A 104 18.77 12.99 -4.25
CA CYS A 104 19.11 13.79 -3.07
C CYS A 104 19.64 12.81 -2.04
N GLY A 105 20.95 12.58 -2.15
CA GLY A 105 21.72 11.77 -1.22
C GLY A 105 21.62 12.34 0.20
N TRP A 106 21.45 11.42 1.13
CA TRP A 106 21.76 11.55 2.53
C TRP A 106 23.10 12.26 2.74
N HIS A 107 23.11 13.42 3.41
CA HIS A 107 24.30 13.98 4.03
C HIS A 107 24.01 14.38 5.49
N PRO A 108 24.74 13.83 6.47
CA PRO A 108 24.59 14.20 7.87
C PRO A 108 25.28 15.55 8.19
N ARG A 109 24.75 16.22 9.21
CA ARG A 109 25.12 17.55 9.73
C ARG A 109 26.53 17.60 10.38
N ASN A 110 27.09 18.82 10.37
CA ASN A 110 28.30 19.37 11.04
C ASN A 110 29.56 19.36 10.14
N VAL A 111 30.37 20.42 9.95
CA VAL A 111 30.81 21.58 10.78
C VAL A 111 31.28 22.76 9.83
N PRO A 112 31.98 23.85 10.22
CA PRO A 112 31.46 25.23 10.13
C PRO A 112 32.28 26.23 9.26
N HIS A 113 31.79 27.48 9.25
CA HIS A 113 32.50 28.77 9.01
C HIS A 113 33.33 28.97 7.73
N LYS A 114 32.84 29.86 6.85
CA LYS A 114 33.68 30.94 6.27
C LYS A 114 32.81 32.10 5.77
N VAL A 115 32.97 33.27 6.38
CA VAL A 115 32.49 34.56 5.86
C VAL A 115 33.61 35.18 5.03
N PRO A 116 33.32 35.67 3.82
CA PRO A 116 33.99 36.85 3.29
C PRO A 116 32.92 37.87 2.82
N GLY A 117 32.94 39.11 3.29
CA GLY A 117 33.86 40.13 2.75
C GLY A 117 33.27 40.69 1.46
N LYS A 118 32.34 41.64 1.58
CA LYS A 118 32.47 43.03 1.09
C LYS A 118 32.86 43.11 -0.38
N ASP A 119 31.93 43.60 -1.21
CA ASP A 119 32.22 44.73 -2.10
C ASP A 119 30.94 45.53 -2.39
N LEU A 120 31.01 46.80 -2.00
CA LEU A 120 30.13 47.90 -2.38
C LEU A 120 30.38 48.24 -3.84
N VAL A 121 29.32 48.48 -4.62
CA VAL A 121 29.21 49.47 -5.73
C VAL A 121 27.72 49.48 -6.12
N SER A 122 26.96 50.53 -5.75
CA SER A 122 26.52 51.63 -6.64
C SER A 122 25.39 51.20 -7.60
N TRP A 123 24.26 51.86 -7.81
CA TRP A 123 23.64 53.16 -7.50
C TRP A 123 22.15 52.98 -7.87
N ASN A 124 21.20 53.71 -7.25
CA ASN A 124 20.22 54.52 -8.00
C ASN A 124 19.22 55.25 -7.10
N LYS A 125 19.31 56.58 -7.21
CA LYS A 125 18.33 57.67 -7.04
C LYS A 125 17.72 57.95 -5.67
#